data_AF-A0A952EGT7-F1
#
_entry.id   AF-A0A952EGT7-F1
#
_cell.length_a   1.000
_cell.length_b   1.000
_cell.length_c   1.000
_cell.angle_alpha   90.00
_cell.angle_beta   90.00
_cell.angle_gamma   90.00
#
_symmetry.space_group_name_H-M   'P 1'
#
loop_
_entity.id
_entity.type
_entity.pdbx_description
1 polymer ?
#
loop_
_entity_poly.entity_id
_entity_poly.type
_entity_poly.pdbx_seq_one_letter_code
_entity_poly.pdbx_strand_id
1 'polypeptide(L)'
;MGLFKTVDVGGGLSDFWAYIRQPRPHRWASWGVAIALPLVIFYGFSQQLIPYEKPETKIIYFENWAADRSADEIRAEWVARAKETTRRNAEKRAEYQRLADMMGVEYDSAEADEVTRETLGEEAAAAARQKKPVAVQRSTIAERAARGPQSQAAD
;
A
#
# COMPACT_ATOMS: atom_id res chain seq x y z
N MET A 1 -1.80 -18.07 -54.99
CA MET A 1 -3.23 -18.27 -55.34
C MET A 1 -4.06 -17.35 -54.47
N GLY A 2 -4.81 -16.41 -55.05
CA GLY A 2 -5.47 -15.33 -54.32
C GLY A 2 -6.84 -15.73 -53.78
N LEU A 3 -6.98 -15.80 -52.46
CA LEU A 3 -8.25 -16.10 -51.76
C LEU A 3 -9.36 -15.07 -51.99
N PHE A 4 -9.01 -13.85 -52.43
CA PHE A 4 -9.94 -12.74 -52.53
C PHE A 4 -10.57 -12.54 -53.93
N LYS A 5 -10.17 -13.34 -54.92
CA LYS A 5 -10.65 -13.17 -56.31
C LYS A 5 -12.01 -13.82 -56.59
N THR A 6 -12.52 -14.59 -55.64
CA THR A 6 -13.79 -15.35 -55.74
C THR A 6 -14.83 -14.91 -54.70
N VAL A 7 -14.61 -13.80 -53.99
CA VAL A 7 -15.53 -13.32 -52.96
C VAL A 7 -16.62 -12.47 -53.62
N ASP A 8 -17.83 -13.01 -53.69
CA ASP A 8 -19.00 -12.26 -54.12
C ASP A 8 -19.59 -11.48 -52.94
N VAL A 9 -19.14 -10.23 -52.80
CA VAL A 9 -19.62 -9.30 -51.76
C VAL A 9 -21.09 -8.95 -51.99
N GLY A 10 -21.54 -8.89 -53.25
CA GLY A 10 -22.93 -8.55 -53.60
C GLY A 10 -23.90 -9.67 -53.23
N GLY A 11 -23.57 -10.91 -53.62
CA GLY A 11 -24.31 -12.11 -53.23
C GLY A 11 -24.37 -12.28 -51.71
N GLY A 12 -23.24 -12.10 -51.01
CA GLY A 12 -23.18 -12.19 -49.55
C GLY A 12 -24.09 -11.18 -48.84
N LEU A 13 -24.17 -9.94 -49.34
CA LEU A 13 -25.09 -8.92 -48.80
C LEU A 13 -26.55 -9.25 -49.10
N SER A 14 -26.85 -9.78 -50.29
CA SER A 14 -28.19 -10.23 -50.66
C SER A 14 -28.67 -11.38 -49.76
N ASP A 15 -27.83 -12.40 -49.55
CA ASP A 15 -28.13 -13.54 -48.70
C ASP A 15 -28.31 -13.13 -47.24
N PHE A 16 -27.46 -12.22 -46.76
CA PHE A 16 -27.61 -11.62 -45.43
C PHE A 16 -28.95 -10.90 -45.28
N TRP A 17 -29.33 -10.09 -46.27
CA TRP A 17 -30.59 -9.35 -46.22
C TRP A 17 -31.82 -10.25 -46.33
N ALA A 18 -31.73 -11.32 -47.13
CA ALA A 18 -32.74 -12.37 -47.20
C ALA A 18 -32.90 -13.07 -45.84
N TYR A 19 -31.80 -13.37 -45.16
CA TYR A 19 -31.78 -13.94 -43.82
C TYR A 19 -32.43 -13.01 -42.77
N ILE A 20 -32.13 -11.70 -42.83
CA ILE A 20 -32.72 -10.68 -41.94
C ILE A 20 -34.24 -10.62 -42.08
N ARG A 21 -34.74 -10.63 -43.32
CA ARG A 21 -36.18 -10.48 -43.61
C ARG A 21 -37.01 -11.72 -43.24
N GLN A 22 -36.38 -12.87 -43.03
CA GLN A 22 -37.09 -14.11 -42.74
C GLN A 22 -37.90 -14.00 -41.43
N PRO A 23 -39.21 -14.33 -41.44
CA PRO A 23 -40.02 -14.34 -40.24
C PRO A 23 -39.65 -15.52 -39.35
N ARG A 24 -38.88 -15.24 -38.29
CA ARG A 24 -38.51 -16.20 -37.24
C ARG A 24 -39.04 -15.75 -35.88
N PRO A 25 -39.41 -16.69 -35.01
CA PRO A 25 -39.75 -16.37 -33.63
C PRO A 25 -38.56 -15.69 -32.93
N HIS A 26 -38.84 -14.73 -32.04
CA HIS A 26 -37.86 -13.98 -31.25
C HIS A 26 -36.81 -13.16 -32.03
N ARG A 27 -36.93 -12.98 -33.36
CA ARG A 27 -35.94 -12.24 -34.17
C ARG A 27 -35.56 -10.90 -33.55
N TRP A 28 -36.55 -10.10 -33.13
CA TRP A 28 -36.33 -8.77 -32.55
C TRP A 28 -35.60 -8.83 -31.19
N ALA A 29 -35.83 -9.87 -30.40
CA ALA A 29 -35.13 -10.07 -29.14
C ALA A 29 -33.66 -10.43 -29.37
N SER A 30 -33.38 -11.36 -30.30
CA SER A 30 -32.01 -11.72 -30.69
C SER A 30 -31.25 -10.52 -31.27
N TRP A 31 -31.90 -9.72 -32.12
CA TRP A 31 -31.34 -8.46 -32.63
C TRP A 31 -31.08 -7.44 -31.53
N GLY A 32 -32.03 -7.27 -30.61
CA GLY A 32 -31.88 -6.39 -29.46
C GLY A 32 -30.65 -6.75 -28.63
N VAL A 33 -30.45 -8.03 -28.32
CA VAL A 33 -29.27 -8.49 -27.58
C VAL A 33 -27.99 -8.29 -28.39
N ALA A 34 -27.99 -8.64 -29.68
CA ALA A 34 -26.82 -8.51 -30.55
C ALA A 34 -26.36 -7.06 -30.72
N ILE A 35 -27.27 -6.08 -30.64
CA ILE A 35 -26.97 -4.65 -30.72
C ILE A 35 -26.63 -4.08 -29.33
N ALA A 36 -27.39 -4.46 -28.30
CA ALA A 36 -27.21 -3.95 -26.95
C ALA A 36 -25.87 -4.37 -26.34
N LEU A 37 -25.44 -5.61 -26.56
CA LEU A 37 -24.22 -6.13 -25.95
C LEU A 37 -22.96 -5.35 -26.41
N PRO A 38 -22.71 -5.11 -27.71
CA PRO A 38 -21.63 -4.24 -28.15
C PRO A 38 -21.76 -2.81 -27.64
N LEU A 39 -22.96 -2.23 -27.64
CA LEU A 39 -23.17 -0.85 -27.18
C LEU A 39 -22.80 -0.68 -25.69
N VAL A 40 -23.18 -1.64 -24.85
CA VAL A 40 -22.81 -1.64 -23.42
C VAL A 40 -21.30 -1.74 -23.24
N ILE A 41 -20.63 -2.60 -24.02
CA ILE A 41 -19.18 -2.74 -23.99
C ILE A 41 -18.51 -1.42 -24.39
N PHE A 42 -18.90 -0.82 -25.52
CA PHE A 42 -18.34 0.45 -25.97
C PHE A 42 -18.64 1.61 -25.01
N TYR A 43 -19.82 1.62 -24.39
CA TYR A 43 -20.15 2.58 -23.34
C TYR A 43 -19.26 2.41 -22.11
N GLY A 44 -18.99 1.17 -21.67
CA GLY A 44 -18.05 0.90 -20.58
C GLY A 44 -16.65 1.41 -20.89
N PHE A 45 -16.18 1.20 -22.13
CA PHE A 45 -14.89 1.75 -22.57
C PHE A 45 -14.89 3.28 -22.65
N SER A 46 -15.96 3.92 -23.12
CA SER A 46 -16.01 5.38 -23.26
C SER A 46 -15.91 6.11 -21.92
N GLN A 47 -16.41 5.52 -20.83
CA GLN A 47 -16.24 6.07 -19.47
C GLN A 47 -14.78 6.04 -18.99
N GLN A 48 -13.99 5.07 -19.46
CA GLN A 48 -12.60 4.86 -19.05
C GLN A 48 -11.58 5.50 -20.02
N LEU A 49 -12.07 6.07 -21.13
CA LEU A 49 -11.25 6.76 -22.14
C LEU A 49 -10.86 8.19 -21.71
N ILE A 50 -11.43 8.71 -20.62
CA ILE A 50 -10.99 9.98 -20.04
C ILE A 50 -9.55 9.77 -19.56
N PRO A 51 -8.56 10.50 -20.10
CA PRO A 51 -7.19 10.40 -19.63
C PRO A 51 -7.18 10.64 -18.14
N TYR A 52 -6.70 9.67 -17.37
CA TYR A 52 -6.47 9.87 -15.94
C TYR A 52 -5.47 11.02 -15.81
N GLU A 53 -5.95 12.19 -15.36
CA GLU A 53 -5.09 13.31 -15.06
C GLU A 53 -4.19 12.85 -13.92
N LYS A 54 -2.89 12.70 -14.23
CA LYS A 54 -1.91 12.19 -13.28
C LYS A 54 -1.97 13.13 -12.06
N PRO A 55 -2.19 12.62 -10.84
CA PRO A 55 -2.29 13.47 -9.67
C PRO A 55 -1.03 14.32 -9.59
N GLU A 56 -1.22 15.64 -9.58
CA GLU A 56 -0.11 16.56 -9.41
C GLU A 56 0.66 16.19 -8.14
N THR A 57 1.99 16.25 -8.22
CA THR A 57 2.83 15.93 -7.07
C THR A 57 2.62 16.99 -6.00
N LYS A 58 1.80 16.68 -4.98
CA LYS A 58 1.59 17.56 -3.84
C LYS A 58 2.82 17.51 -2.95
N ILE A 59 3.66 18.54 -3.04
CA ILE A 59 4.78 18.73 -2.10
C ILE A 59 4.21 19.41 -0.85
N ILE A 60 4.06 18.65 0.23
CA ILE A 60 3.62 19.18 1.52
C ILE A 60 4.87 19.50 2.33
N TYR A 61 5.09 20.78 2.61
CA TYR A 61 6.15 21.23 3.51
C TYR A 61 5.62 21.25 4.94
N PHE A 62 6.35 20.62 5.85
CA PHE A 62 6.07 20.67 7.28
C PHE A 62 7.26 21.32 7.97
N GLU A 63 7.01 22.42 8.68
CA GLU A 63 8.01 23.02 9.58
C GLU A 63 8.00 22.22 10.88
N ASN A 64 9.10 21.52 11.17
CA ASN A 64 9.24 20.67 12.36
C ASN A 64 10.19 21.27 13.42
N TRP A 65 10.59 22.54 13.27
CA TRP A 65 11.45 23.23 14.23
C TRP A 65 11.18 24.73 14.27
N ALA A 66 11.29 25.32 15.47
CA ALA A 66 11.23 26.77 15.64
C ALA A 66 12.58 27.39 15.26
N ALA A 67 12.54 28.50 14.51
CA ALA A 67 13.72 29.15 13.93
C ALA A 67 14.59 29.89 14.96
N ASP A 68 14.06 30.13 16.16
CA ASP A 68 14.64 30.90 17.26
C ASP A 68 15.33 30.03 18.33
N ARG A 69 15.44 28.72 18.10
CA ARG A 69 16.05 27.79 19.05
C ARG A 69 17.55 28.01 19.23
N SER A 70 17.99 27.88 20.47
CA SER A 70 19.42 27.98 20.82
C SER A 70 20.21 26.74 20.40
N ALA A 71 21.50 26.91 20.12
CA ALA A 71 22.39 25.79 19.77
C ALA A 71 22.51 24.74 20.89
N ASP A 72 22.40 25.17 22.16
CA ASP A 72 22.49 24.27 23.32
C ASP A 72 21.24 23.41 23.47
N GLU A 73 20.06 23.97 23.21
CA GLU A 73 18.79 23.24 23.16
C GLU A 73 18.80 22.20 22.04
N ILE A 74 19.34 22.55 20.86
CA ILE A 74 19.54 21.62 19.74
C ILE A 74 20.43 20.45 20.16
N ARG A 75 21.57 20.74 20.80
CA ARG A 75 22.50 19.70 21.26
C ARG A 75 21.86 18.79 22.31
N ALA A 76 21.13 19.35 23.27
CA ALA A 76 20.44 18.59 24.30
C ALA A 76 19.39 17.64 23.69
N GLU A 77 18.60 18.13 22.74
CA GLU A 77 17.60 17.32 22.04
C GLU A 77 18.24 16.21 21.20
N TRP A 78 19.36 16.50 20.52
CA TRP A 78 20.08 15.49 19.75
C TRP A 78 20.62 14.37 20.63
N VAL A 79 21.17 14.71 21.80
CA VAL A 79 21.63 13.72 22.79
C VAL A 79 20.44 12.91 23.31
N ALA A 80 19.31 13.56 23.63
CA ALA A 80 18.10 12.86 24.07
C ALA A 80 17.56 11.90 23.01
N ARG A 81 17.52 12.34 21.74
CA ARG A 81 17.11 11.51 20.60
C ARG A 81 18.08 10.35 20.37
N ALA A 82 19.38 10.59 20.47
CA ALA A 82 20.39 9.53 20.34
C ALA A 82 20.20 8.46 21.41
N LYS A 83 20.01 8.86 22.68
CA LYS A 83 19.71 7.93 23.78
C LYS A 83 18.41 7.16 23.54
N GLU A 84 17.35 7.83 23.10
CA GLU A 84 16.07 7.15 22.79
C GLU A 84 16.22 6.12 21.67
N THR A 85 16.91 6.49 20.58
CA THR A 85 17.17 5.58 19.46
C THR A 85 18.00 4.38 19.92
N THR A 86 19.07 4.60 20.70
CA THR A 86 19.89 3.51 21.21
C THR A 86 19.08 2.58 22.11
N ARG A 87 18.20 3.12 22.97
CA ARG A 87 17.30 2.32 23.81
C ARG A 87 16.38 1.42 22.97
N ARG A 88 15.73 1.99 21.94
CA ARG A 88 14.86 1.21 21.04
C ARG A 88 15.61 0.15 20.25
N ASN A 89 16.83 0.45 19.82
CA ASN A 89 17.68 -0.51 19.12
C ASN A 89 18.09 -1.65 20.06
N ALA A 90 18.42 -1.37 21.32
CA ALA A 90 18.70 -2.38 22.33
C ALA A 90 17.48 -3.30 22.58
N GLU A 91 16.28 -2.73 22.71
CA GLU A 91 15.03 -3.50 22.84
C GLU A 91 14.82 -4.43 21.63
N LYS A 92 14.98 -3.92 20.41
CA LYS A 92 14.88 -4.75 19.18
C LYS A 92 15.93 -5.86 19.12
N ARG A 93 17.18 -5.58 19.51
CA ARG A 93 18.24 -6.60 19.54
C ARG A 93 17.92 -7.72 20.52
N ALA A 94 17.35 -7.40 21.68
CA ALA A 94 16.89 -8.41 22.63
C ALA A 94 15.76 -9.28 22.05
N GLU A 95 14.90 -8.72 21.20
CA GLU A 95 13.89 -9.50 20.46
C GLU A 95 14.53 -10.44 19.43
N TYR A 96 15.50 -9.94 18.65
CA TYR A 96 16.22 -10.76 17.66
C TYR A 96 17.04 -11.88 18.30
N GLN A 97 17.70 -11.60 19.43
CA GLN A 97 18.44 -12.62 20.17
C GLN A 97 17.53 -13.77 20.60
N ARG A 98 16.35 -13.46 21.15
CA ARG A 98 15.36 -14.49 21.53
C ARG A 98 14.87 -15.29 20.32
N LEU A 99 14.68 -14.63 19.18
CA LEU A 99 14.31 -15.33 17.94
C LEU A 99 15.43 -16.27 17.48
N ALA A 100 16.69 -15.84 17.57
CA ALA A 100 17.85 -16.66 17.23
C ALA A 100 17.96 -17.88 18.16
N ASP A 101 17.76 -17.70 19.47
CA ASP A 101 17.72 -18.79 20.46
C ASP A 101 16.65 -19.84 20.11
N MET A 102 15.45 -19.39 19.68
CA MET A 102 14.38 -20.28 19.24
C MET A 102 14.71 -21.05 17.96
N MET A 103 15.52 -20.46 17.09
CA MET A 103 15.91 -21.04 15.79
C MET A 103 17.22 -21.82 15.87
N GLY A 104 17.90 -21.83 17.02
CA GLY A 104 19.21 -22.45 17.21
C GLY A 104 20.35 -21.77 16.43
N VAL A 105 20.23 -20.46 16.18
CA VAL A 105 21.22 -19.66 15.46
C VAL A 105 22.02 -18.83 16.45
N GLU A 106 23.34 -18.79 16.30
CA GLU A 106 24.22 -17.92 17.11
C GLU A 106 24.00 -16.45 16.72
N TYR A 107 23.75 -15.59 17.71
CA TYR A 107 23.55 -14.15 17.51
C TYR A 107 24.60 -13.36 18.30
N ASP A 108 25.53 -12.74 17.58
CA ASP A 108 26.55 -11.89 18.18
C ASP A 108 26.05 -10.44 18.35
N SER A 109 25.88 -10.03 19.61
CA SER A 109 25.49 -8.67 20.00
C SER A 109 26.57 -7.90 20.75
N ALA A 110 27.79 -8.44 20.89
CA ALA A 110 28.79 -7.95 21.85
C ALA A 110 29.19 -6.47 21.62
N GLU A 111 29.52 -6.12 20.37
CA GLU A 111 29.90 -4.74 20.00
C GLU A 111 28.71 -3.78 20.17
N ALA A 112 27.52 -4.21 19.75
CA ALA A 112 26.32 -3.38 19.86
C ALA A 112 25.91 -3.12 21.32
N ASP A 113 26.21 -4.08 22.19
CA ASP A 113 25.98 -4.03 23.62
C ASP A 113 26.95 -3.10 24.33
N GLU A 114 28.22 -3.08 23.93
CA GLU A 114 29.22 -2.14 24.41
C GLU A 114 28.83 -0.69 24.11
N VAL A 115 28.51 -0.40 22.85
CA VAL A 115 28.04 0.93 22.42
C VAL A 115 26.76 1.34 23.16
N THR A 116 25.88 0.39 23.48
CA THR A 116 24.66 0.67 24.24
C THR A 116 24.98 1.06 25.69
N ARG A 117 25.96 0.41 26.33
CA ARG A 117 26.41 0.76 27.69
C ARG A 117 27.10 2.12 27.72
N GLU A 118 27.93 2.43 26.73
CA GLU A 118 28.60 3.73 26.65
C GLU A 118 27.61 4.88 26.47
N THR A 119 26.55 4.67 25.67
CA THR A 119 25.58 5.73 25.34
C THR A 119 24.48 5.92 26.39
N LEU A 120 24.02 4.84 27.04
CA LEU A 120 22.93 4.88 28.01
C LEU A 120 23.40 4.81 29.47
N GLY A 121 24.61 4.30 29.71
CA GLY A 121 25.07 3.87 31.03
C GLY A 121 24.70 2.42 31.33
N GLU A 122 25.47 1.79 32.22
CA GLU A 122 25.34 0.38 32.63
C GLU A 122 23.92 0.02 33.10
N GLU A 123 23.33 0.85 33.97
CA GLU A 123 22.02 0.59 34.57
C GLU A 123 20.89 0.63 33.52
N ALA A 124 20.93 1.61 32.62
CA ALA A 124 19.90 1.77 31.58
C ALA A 124 20.03 0.72 30.48
N ALA A 125 21.26 0.31 30.14
CA ALA A 125 21.50 -0.80 29.22
C ALA A 125 21.01 -2.14 29.79
N ALA A 126 21.25 -2.40 31.09
CA ALA A 126 20.74 -3.59 31.77
C ALA A 126 19.21 -3.62 31.81
N ALA A 127 18.58 -2.47 32.12
CA ALA A 127 17.12 -2.35 32.14
C ALA A 127 16.48 -2.59 30.76
N ALA A 128 17.12 -2.15 29.68
CA ALA A 128 16.62 -2.36 28.31
C ALA A 128 16.57 -3.86 27.93
N ARG A 129 17.52 -4.67 28.41
CA ARG A 129 17.53 -6.13 28.18
C ARG A 129 16.47 -6.88 28.98
N GLN A 130 16.21 -6.43 30.21
CA GLN A 130 15.26 -7.08 31.12
C GLN A 130 13.80 -6.73 30.81
N LYS A 131 13.56 -5.65 30.08
CA LYS A 131 12.21 -5.23 29.71
C LYS A 131 11.55 -6.31 28.85
N LYS A 132 10.55 -6.99 29.41
CA LYS A 132 9.68 -7.89 28.65
C LYS A 132 8.98 -7.04 27.57
N PRO A 133 8.94 -7.50 26.30
CA PRO A 133 8.22 -6.79 25.28
C PRO A 133 6.78 -6.70 25.76
N VAL A 134 6.27 -5.47 25.86
CA VAL A 134 4.83 -5.27 25.96
C VAL A 134 4.28 -5.95 24.73
N ALA A 135 3.57 -7.06 24.93
CA ALA A 135 2.89 -7.75 23.84
C ALA A 135 2.11 -6.67 23.11
N VAL A 136 2.54 -6.34 21.88
CA VAL A 136 1.82 -5.39 21.05
C VAL A 136 0.45 -6.01 20.90
N GLN A 137 -0.54 -5.48 21.61
CA GLN A 137 -1.94 -5.87 21.43
C GLN A 137 -2.27 -5.44 20.01
N ARG A 138 -2.06 -6.37 19.07
CA ARG A 138 -2.35 -6.17 17.66
C ARG A 138 -3.86 -6.08 17.57
N SER A 139 -4.37 -4.86 17.69
CA SER A 139 -5.79 -4.58 17.50
C SER A 139 -6.18 -5.14 16.14
N THR A 140 -7.16 -6.03 16.12
CA THR A 140 -7.63 -6.63 14.86
C THR A 140 -8.20 -5.54 13.94
N ILE A 141 -8.30 -5.80 12.63
CA ILE A 141 -8.89 -4.86 11.67
C ILE A 141 -10.31 -4.45 12.10
N ALA A 142 -11.07 -5.39 12.66
CA ALA A 142 -12.40 -5.15 13.22
C ALA A 142 -12.37 -4.15 14.40
N GLU A 143 -11.38 -4.29 15.28
CA GLU A 143 -11.21 -3.44 16.47
C GLU A 143 -10.73 -2.02 16.11
N ARG A 144 -9.94 -1.88 15.02
CA ARG A 144 -9.54 -0.59 14.47
C ARG A 144 -10.70 0.11 13.74
N ALA A 145 -11.54 -0.65 13.04
CA ALA A 145 -12.76 -0.14 12.42
C ALA A 145 -13.79 0.32 13.46
N ALA A 146 -13.91 -0.40 14.59
CA ALA A 146 -14.83 -0.06 15.68
C ALA A 146 -14.43 1.21 16.47
N ARG A 147 -13.14 1.59 16.46
CA ARG A 147 -12.64 2.77 17.19
C ARG A 147 -13.01 4.10 16.53
N GLY A 148 -13.50 4.06 15.29
CA GLY A 148 -13.79 5.26 14.50
C GLY A 148 -12.54 6.11 14.21
N PRO A 149 -12.66 7.17 13.39
CA PRO A 149 -11.55 8.11 13.20
C PRO A 149 -11.27 8.82 14.53
N GLN A 150 -10.07 8.61 15.09
CA GLN A 150 -9.62 9.43 16.22
C GLN A 150 -9.45 10.87 15.72
N SER A 151 -10.36 11.75 16.10
CA SER A 151 -10.11 13.19 16.05
C SER A 151 -8.91 13.46 16.95
N GLN A 152 -7.77 13.75 16.35
CA GLN A 152 -6.70 14.45 17.07
C GLN A 152 -7.32 15.74 17.57
N ALA A 153 -7.57 15.81 18.88
CA ALA A 153 -7.90 17.06 19.53
C ALA A 153 -6.73 18.00 19.27
N ALA A 154 -7.03 19.11 18.61
CA ALA A 154 -6.15 20.27 18.55
C ALA A 154 -5.97 20.78 19.98
N ASP A 155 -4.71 20.88 20.41
CA ASP A 155 -4.31 21.85 21.43
C ASP A 155 -4.32 23.26 20.80
#